data_AF-A0A2E8A6H9-F1
#
_entry.id   AF-A0A2E8A6H9-F1
#
_cell.length_a   1.000
_cell.length_b   1.000
_cell.length_c   1.000
_cell.angle_alpha   90.00
_cell.angle_beta   90.00
_cell.angle_gamma   90.00
#
_symmetry.space_group_name_H-M   'P 1'
#
loop_
_entity.id
_entity.type
_entity.pdbx_description
1 polymer ?
#
loop_
_entity_poly.entity_id
_entity_poly.type
_entity_poly.pdbx_seq_one_letter_code
_entity_poly.pdbx_strand_id
1 'polypeptide(L)'
;MSESMKLTGSLHLLGDTQTFNSGFTKREFVVKVDDGKFDQFIKLELVKDRIKEIDEAKVGDEITVHFNIRGREHDGRFFNNLVAWRIESASPATNDPGEAYRAKVAAAYKASAAVVKEASAAVLDASTADGDEIPF
;
A
#
# COMPACT_ATOMS: atom_id res chain seq x y z
N MET A 1 19.28 -4.27 13.79
CA MET A 1 18.21 -4.09 14.79
C MET A 1 16.88 -4.24 14.07
N SER A 2 16.09 -5.27 14.40
CA SER A 2 14.74 -5.42 13.85
C SER A 2 13.77 -4.92 14.90
N GLU A 3 13.42 -3.64 14.85
CA GLU A 3 12.36 -3.10 15.70
C GLU A 3 11.01 -3.45 15.08
N SER A 4 10.19 -4.17 15.84
CA SER A 4 8.80 -4.42 15.49
C SER A 4 7.92 -3.31 16.04
N MET A 5 7.14 -2.70 15.16
CA MET A 5 6.20 -1.63 15.48
C MET A 5 4.76 -2.14 15.34
N LYS A 6 3.81 -1.46 15.99
CA LYS A 6 2.38 -1.72 15.80
C LYS A 6 1.59 -0.42 15.71
N LEU A 7 0.49 -0.47 14.96
CA LEU A 7 -0.52 0.59 14.91
C LEU A 7 -1.92 -0.04 14.90
N THR A 8 -2.91 0.72 15.37
CA THR A 8 -4.32 0.33 15.32
C THR A 8 -5.11 1.41 14.61
N GLY A 9 -6.04 1.01 13.75
CA GLY A 9 -6.91 1.94 13.04
C GLY A 9 -7.87 1.20 12.11
N SER A 10 -8.63 1.96 11.33
CA SER A 10 -9.59 1.41 10.40
C SER A 10 -8.93 1.07 9.06
N LEU A 11 -9.21 -0.12 8.50
CA LEU A 11 -8.77 -0.49 7.16
C LEU A 11 -9.43 0.45 6.15
N HIS A 12 -8.69 1.44 5.67
CA HIS A 12 -9.23 2.44 4.75
C HIS A 12 -9.28 1.90 3.32
N LEU A 13 -8.27 1.10 2.95
CA LEU A 13 -8.12 0.62 1.59
C LEU A 13 -7.43 -0.73 1.54
N LEU A 14 -7.93 -1.62 0.68
CA LEU A 14 -7.28 -2.88 0.32
C LEU A 14 -7.03 -2.93 -1.18
N GLY A 15 -5.76 -3.03 -1.59
CA GLY A 15 -5.36 -3.18 -2.98
C GLY A 15 -5.41 -4.62 -3.48
N ASP A 16 -5.32 -4.79 -4.79
CA ASP A 16 -5.18 -6.11 -5.42
C ASP A 16 -3.78 -6.69 -5.18
N THR A 17 -3.68 -8.02 -5.17
CA THR A 17 -2.38 -8.70 -5.10
C THR A 17 -1.61 -8.48 -6.39
N GLN A 18 -0.38 -7.98 -6.26
CA GLN A 18 0.54 -7.77 -7.37
C GLN A 18 1.56 -8.89 -7.42
N THR A 19 1.77 -9.47 -8.60
CA THR A 19 2.77 -10.51 -8.87
C THR A 19 3.79 -9.97 -9.85
N PHE A 20 5.08 -10.09 -9.50
CA PHE A 20 6.19 -9.67 -10.34
C PHE A 20 6.81 -10.89 -11.06
N ASN A 21 7.55 -10.65 -12.15
CA ASN A 21 8.18 -11.71 -12.96
C ASN A 21 9.10 -12.65 -12.15
N SER A 22 9.64 -12.18 -11.02
CA SER A 22 10.45 -12.99 -10.11
C SER A 22 9.66 -14.00 -9.27
N GLY A 23 8.33 -14.04 -9.39
CA GLY A 23 7.44 -14.77 -8.50
C GLY A 23 7.24 -14.08 -7.14
N PHE A 24 7.85 -12.90 -6.92
CA PHE A 24 7.56 -12.08 -5.76
C PHE A 24 6.12 -11.58 -5.83
N THR A 25 5.37 -11.75 -4.75
CA THR A 25 4.01 -11.24 -4.61
C THR A 25 3.93 -10.27 -3.45
N LYS A 26 3.16 -9.19 -3.64
CA LYS A 26 2.86 -8.24 -2.58
C LYS A 26 1.42 -7.76 -2.68
N ARG A 27 0.86 -7.32 -1.57
CA ARG A 27 -0.42 -6.62 -1.51
C ARG A 27 -0.26 -5.37 -0.65
N GLU A 28 -0.72 -4.24 -1.17
CA GLU A 28 -0.68 -2.95 -0.46
C GLU A 28 -2.06 -2.63 0.12
N PHE A 29 -2.08 -2.00 1.29
CA PHE A 29 -3.29 -1.57 1.97
C PHE A 29 -3.01 -0.30 2.78
N VAL A 30 -4.07 0.41 3.17
CA VAL A 30 -3.99 1.67 3.92
C VAL A 30 -4.81 1.56 5.19
N VAL A 31 -4.21 1.95 6.32
CA VAL A 31 -4.92 2.10 7.59
C VAL A 31 -5.09 3.58 7.88
N LYS A 32 -6.33 3.98 8.19
CA LYS A 32 -6.63 5.31 8.74
C LYS A 32 -6.49 5.24 10.26
N VAL A 33 -5.58 6.05 10.80
CA VAL A 33 -5.35 6.22 12.24
C VAL A 33 -5.85 7.60 12.65
N ASP A 34 -6.69 7.63 13.69
CA ASP A 34 -7.14 8.89 14.31
C ASP A 34 -6.10 9.33 15.34
N ASP A 35 -5.45 10.48 15.09
CA ASP A 35 -4.47 11.11 15.98
C ASP A 35 -5.04 12.38 16.64
N GLY A 36 -6.37 12.48 16.71
CA GLY A 36 -7.11 13.54 17.42
C GLY A 36 -7.10 14.93 16.75
N LYS A 37 -6.15 15.22 15.86
CA LYS A 37 -6.10 16.48 15.08
C LYS A 37 -6.28 16.27 13.58
N PHE A 38 -5.64 15.25 13.03
CA PHE A 38 -5.70 14.94 11.60
C PHE A 38 -5.63 13.44 11.38
N ASP A 39 -6.51 12.95 10.51
CA ASP A 39 -6.47 11.57 10.07
C ASP A 39 -5.14 11.26 9.36
N GLN A 40 -4.45 10.23 9.83
CA GLN A 40 -3.24 9.71 9.21
C GLN A 40 -3.58 8.50 8.35
N PHE A 41 -3.22 8.53 7.06
CA PHE A 41 -3.42 7.42 6.14
C PHE A 41 -2.09 6.71 5.90
N ILE A 42 -1.88 5.60 6.60
CA ILE A 42 -0.60 4.89 6.62
C ILE A 42 -0.67 3.72 5.65
N LYS A 43 0.16 3.74 4.60
CA LYS A 43 0.26 2.65 3.62
C LYS A 43 1.23 1.58 4.09
N LEU A 44 0.79 0.33 4.08
CA LEU A 44 1.57 -0.85 4.44
C LEU A 44 1.54 -1.89 3.32
N GLU A 45 2.48 -2.83 3.36
CA GLU A 45 2.53 -3.96 2.44
C GLU A 45 2.64 -5.30 3.17
N LEU A 46 1.92 -6.29 2.66
CA LEU A 46 2.14 -7.71 2.95
C LEU A 46 2.88 -8.32 1.78
N VAL A 47 3.78 -9.25 2.08
CA VAL A 47 4.62 -9.92 1.08
C VAL A 47 4.45 -11.44 1.17
N LYS A 48 4.48 -12.12 0.02
CA LYS A 48 4.46 -13.58 -0.08
C LYS A 48 3.31 -14.22 0.71
N ASP A 49 3.64 -15.12 1.64
CA ASP A 49 2.73 -15.90 2.48
C ASP A 49 1.92 -15.05 3.46
N ARG A 50 2.35 -13.82 3.74
CA ARG A 50 1.65 -12.89 4.65
C ARG A 50 0.47 -12.20 4.01
N ILE A 51 0.32 -12.25 2.69
CA ILE A 51 -0.81 -11.63 1.99
C ILE A 51 -2.16 -12.13 2.53
N LYS A 52 -2.24 -13.40 2.93
CA LYS A 52 -3.47 -14.00 3.48
C LYS A 52 -3.93 -13.43 4.81
N GLU A 53 -3.05 -12.75 5.56
CA GLU A 53 -3.37 -12.20 6.89
C GLU A 53 -4.45 -11.11 6.85
N ILE A 54 -4.69 -10.50 5.68
CA ILE A 54 -5.70 -9.45 5.50
C ILE A 54 -6.97 -9.93 4.80
N ASP A 55 -7.02 -11.18 4.32
CA ASP A 55 -8.13 -11.67 3.48
C ASP A 55 -9.48 -11.68 4.22
N GLU A 56 -9.45 -11.78 5.55
CA GLU A 56 -10.66 -11.73 6.40
C GLU A 56 -11.09 -10.30 6.77
N ALA A 57 -10.20 -9.32 6.64
CA ALA A 57 -10.48 -7.92 6.97
C ALA A 57 -11.18 -7.21 5.81
N LYS A 58 -12.15 -6.35 6.13
CA LYS A 58 -12.89 -5.54 5.17
C LYS A 58 -12.60 -4.07 5.38
N VAL A 59 -12.73 -3.28 4.32
CA VAL A 59 -12.61 -1.82 4.42
C VAL A 59 -13.60 -1.29 5.46
N GLY A 60 -13.13 -0.50 6.42
CA GLY A 60 -13.88 0.00 7.57
C GLY A 60 -13.60 -0.76 8.87
N ASP A 61 -13.11 -2.01 8.80
CA ASP A 61 -12.85 -2.81 9.99
C ASP A 61 -11.69 -2.21 10.79
N GLU A 62 -11.80 -2.23 12.12
CA GLU A 62 -10.69 -1.88 12.99
C GLU A 62 -9.70 -3.05 13.05
N ILE A 63 -8.45 -2.75 12.68
CA ILE A 63 -7.35 -3.71 12.65
C ILE A 63 -6.15 -3.18 13.43
N THR A 64 -5.44 -4.08 14.10
CA THR A 64 -4.11 -3.83 14.64
C THR A 64 -3.08 -4.50 13.75
N VAL A 65 -2.15 -3.71 13.21
CA VAL A 65 -1.13 -4.17 12.27
C VAL A 65 0.22 -4.14 12.94
N HIS A 66 0.92 -5.27 12.93
CA HIS A 66 2.31 -5.37 13.34
C HIS A 66 3.21 -5.39 12.11
N PHE A 67 4.22 -4.52 12.11
CA PHE A 67 5.08 -4.29 10.94
C PHE A 67 6.51 -3.97 11.33
N ASN A 68 7.39 -4.04 10.34
CA ASN A 68 8.76 -3.54 10.43
C ASN A 68 8.95 -2.43 9.40
N ILE A 69 9.70 -1.39 9.72
CA ILE A 69 10.15 -0.40 8.75
C ILE A 69 11.42 -0.90 8.05
N ARG A 70 11.45 -0.81 6.72
CA ARG A 70 12.62 -1.15 5.90
C ARG A 70 13.01 0.04 5.04
N GLY A 71 14.25 0.48 5.17
CA GLY A 71 14.86 1.44 4.25
C GLY A 71 15.60 0.72 3.13
N ARG A 72 15.53 1.26 1.91
CA ARG A 72 16.46 0.94 0.82
C ARG A 72 16.91 2.21 0.16
N GLU A 73 18.15 2.21 -0.29
CA GLU A 73 18.70 3.25 -1.16
C GLU A 73 18.82 2.68 -2.57
N HIS A 74 18.43 3.48 -3.56
CA HIS A 74 18.59 3.16 -4.97
C HIS A 74 18.80 4.45 -5.76
N ASP A 75 19.98 4.56 -6.38
CA ASP A 75 20.42 5.70 -7.18
C ASP A 75 20.32 7.04 -6.42
N GLY A 76 20.84 7.06 -5.19
CA GLY A 76 20.83 8.21 -4.30
C GLY A 76 19.44 8.54 -3.72
N ARG A 77 18.41 7.76 -4.02
CA ARG A 77 17.04 7.93 -3.49
C ARG A 77 16.75 6.93 -2.40
N PHE A 78 16.12 7.41 -1.33
CA PHE A 78 15.80 6.60 -0.15
C PHE A 78 14.31 6.27 -0.14
N PHE A 79 13.99 4.99 0.03
CA PHE A 79 12.64 4.48 0.04
C PHE A 79 12.37 3.73 1.34
N ASN A 80 11.22 4.01 1.95
CA ASN A 80 10.76 3.33 3.15
C ASN A 80 9.58 2.42 2.81
N ASN A 81 9.62 1.19 3.31
CA ASN A 81 8.53 0.24 3.24
C ASN A 81 8.11 -0.19 4.65
N LEU A 82 6.81 -0.11 4.92
CA LEU A 82 6.22 -0.65 6.14
C LEU A 82 5.72 -2.06 5.83
N VAL A 83 6.52 -3.05 6.19
CA VAL A 83 6.24 -4.46 5.88
C VAL A 83 5.49 -5.08 7.04
N ALA A 84 4.19 -5.27 6.86
CA ALA A 84 3.34 -5.95 7.80
C ALA A 84 3.67 -7.45 7.85
N TRP A 85 3.63 -8.03 9.04
CA TRP A 85 3.89 -9.45 9.26
C TRP A 85 2.81 -10.14 10.08
N ARG A 86 1.89 -9.38 10.69
CA ARG A 86 0.71 -9.88 11.40
C ARG A 86 -0.39 -8.82 11.42
N ILE A 87 -1.64 -9.26 11.29
CA ILE A 87 -2.83 -8.43 11.41
C ILE A 87 -3.77 -9.07 12.43
N GLU A 88 -4.35 -8.25 13.30
CA GLU A 88 -5.37 -8.65 14.25
C GLU A 88 -6.64 -7.85 13.94
N SER A 89 -7.71 -8.54 13.56
CA SER A 89 -9.01 -7.92 13.28
C SER A 89 -9.89 -8.01 14.52
N ALA A 90 -10.52 -6.91 14.93
CA ALA A 90 -11.66 -6.98 15.84
C ALA A 90 -12.83 -7.66 15.09
N SER A 91 -13.53 -8.60 15.73
CA SER A 91 -14.58 -9.46 15.13
C SER A 91 -15.50 -8.78 14.10
N PRO A 92 -16.07 -9.54 13.13
CA PRO A 92 -16.94 -9.00 12.10
C PRO A 92 -18.17 -8.33 12.75
N ALA A 93 -18.20 -7.00 12.75
CA ALA A 93 -19.35 -6.25 13.21
C ALA A 93 -20.50 -6.42 12.21
N THR A 94 -21.55 -7.10 12.65
CA THR A 94 -22.70 -7.56 11.84
C THR A 94 -23.71 -6.47 11.47
N ASN A 95 -23.34 -5.18 11.43
CA ASN A 95 -24.25 -4.10 11.06
C ASN A 95 -23.48 -2.97 10.36
N ASP A 96 -23.74 -2.74 9.07
CA ASP A 96 -22.93 -1.82 8.27
C ASP A 96 -23.78 -0.73 7.56
N PRO A 97 -23.83 0.49 8.10
CA PRO A 97 -24.35 1.69 7.40
C PRO A 97 -23.34 2.32 6.41
N GLY A 98 -22.15 1.72 6.21
CA GLY A 98 -21.01 2.30 5.49
C GLY A 98 -20.86 1.91 4.02
N GLU A 99 -21.81 1.16 3.44
CA GLU A 99 -21.71 0.62 2.07
C GLU A 99 -21.49 1.70 0.99
N ALA A 100 -22.13 2.87 1.16
CA ALA A 100 -21.95 4.01 0.25
C ALA A 100 -20.55 4.65 0.34
N TYR A 101 -19.92 4.65 1.53
CA TYR A 101 -18.57 5.17 1.72
C TYR A 101 -17.53 4.20 1.11
N ARG A 102 -17.72 2.89 1.30
CA ARG A 102 -16.87 1.82 0.74
C ARG A 102 -16.77 1.89 -0.78
N ALA A 103 -17.90 2.03 -1.47
CA ALA A 103 -17.94 2.09 -2.94
C ALA A 103 -17.18 3.31 -3.49
N LYS A 104 -17.28 4.46 -2.81
CA LYS A 104 -16.64 5.71 -3.21
C LYS A 104 -15.12 5.64 -3.07
N VAL A 105 -14.62 5.10 -1.95
CA VAL A 105 -13.17 4.99 -1.67
C VAL A 105 -12.51 3.97 -2.60
N ALA A 106 -13.13 2.79 -2.79
CA ALA A 106 -12.60 1.78 -3.70
C ALA A 106 -12.54 2.25 -5.16
N ALA A 107 -13.56 3.00 -5.62
CA ALA A 107 -13.58 3.57 -6.97
C ALA A 107 -12.50 4.67 -7.15
N ALA A 108 -12.37 5.58 -6.17
CA ALA A 108 -11.37 6.63 -6.21
C ALA A 108 -9.94 6.08 -6.26
N TYR A 109 -9.66 4.99 -5.54
CA TYR A 109 -8.35 4.34 -5.59
C TYR A 109 -8.09 3.59 -6.88
N LYS A 110 -9.06 2.84 -7.42
CA LYS A 110 -8.88 2.21 -8.73
C LYS A 110 -8.59 3.24 -9.81
N ALA A 111 -9.26 4.40 -9.75
CA ALA A 111 -9.01 5.51 -10.65
C ALA A 111 -7.60 6.09 -10.46
N SER A 112 -7.14 6.35 -9.23
CA SER A 112 -5.80 6.91 -9.00
C SER A 112 -4.67 5.91 -9.31
N ALA A 113 -4.86 4.62 -9.04
CA ALA A 113 -3.90 3.57 -9.39
C ALA A 113 -3.74 3.42 -10.91
N ALA A 114 -4.82 3.59 -11.69
CA ALA A 114 -4.75 3.61 -13.14
C ALA A 114 -3.95 4.81 -13.66
N VAL A 115 -4.17 6.00 -13.08
CA VAL A 115 -3.42 7.23 -13.43
C VAL A 115 -1.93 7.09 -13.11
N VAL A 116 -1.55 6.48 -11.97
CA VAL A 116 -0.15 6.23 -11.62
C VAL A 116 0.51 5.21 -12.57
N LYS A 117 -0.23 4.19 -13.00
CA LYS A 117 0.25 3.23 -13.99
C LYS A 117 0.50 3.89 -15.35
N GLU A 118 -0.39 4.78 -15.77
CA GLU A 118 -0.26 5.53 -17.03
C GLU A 118 0.88 6.56 -16.97
N ALA A 119 1.01 7.29 -15.87
CA ALA A 119 2.10 8.24 -15.65
C ALA A 119 3.47 7.55 -15.56
N SER A 120 3.57 6.39 -14.91
CA SER A 120 4.84 5.65 -14.83
C SER A 120 5.26 5.02 -16.17
N ALA A 121 4.31 4.71 -17.06
CA ALA A 121 4.61 4.28 -18.43
C ALA A 121 5.14 5.44 -19.30
N ALA A 122 4.56 6.65 -19.16
CA ALA A 122 4.98 7.83 -19.91
C ALA A 122 6.38 8.34 -19.54
N VAL A 123 6.84 8.14 -18.30
CA VAL A 123 8.17 8.58 -17.84
C VAL A 123 9.30 7.68 -18.37
N LEU A 124 9.00 6.44 -18.80
CA LEU A 124 9.99 5.50 -19.35
C LEU A 124 10.32 5.75 -20.83
N ASP A 125 9.40 6.37 -21.60
CA ASP A 125 9.58 6.68 -23.02
C ASP A 125 10.49 7.91 -23.26
N ALA A 126 10.58 8.81 -22.28
CA ALA A 126 11.40 10.02 -22.38
C ALA A 126 12.92 9.79 -22.24
N SER A 127 13.38 8.55 -22.06
CA SER A 127 14.79 8.21 -21.83
C SER A 127 15.52 7.67 -23.07
N THR A 128 14.87 7.59 -24.24
CA THR A 128 15.44 6.97 -25.45
C THR A 128 15.62 7.89 -26.65
N ALA A 129 15.53 9.21 -26.46
CA ALA A 129 15.87 10.17 -27.50
C ALA A 129 16.99 11.08 -26.99
N ASP A 130 18.23 10.73 -27.33
CA ASP A 130 19.26 11.67 -27.80
C ASP A 130 20.53 10.85 -28.09
N GLY A 131 20.48 10.19 -29.26
CA GLY A 131 21.70 9.96 -30.01
C GLY A 131 22.00 11.26 -30.73
N ASP A 132 22.95 12.04 -30.23
CA ASP A 132 23.68 13.01 -31.04
C ASP A 132 25.10 13.23 -30.48
N GLU A 133 26.04 13.20 -31.42
CA GLU A 133 27.49 13.39 -31.35
C GLU A 133 28.04 14.14 -30.12
N ILE A 134 28.95 13.48 -29.40
CA ILE A 134 30.01 14.15 -28.64
C ILE A 134 31.06 14.67 -29.63
N PRO A 135 31.24 15.99 -29.81
CA PRO A 135 32.35 16.49 -30.61
C PRO A 135 33.68 16.32 -29.84
N PHE A 136 34.72 15.96 -30.60
CA PHE A 136 36.09 15.67 -30.16
C PHE A 136 36.74 16.75 -29.30
#